data_AF-A0A1W1CDF5-F1
#
_entry.id   AF-A0A1W1CDF5-F1
#
_cell.length_a   1.000
_cell.length_b   1.000
_cell.length_c   1.000
_cell.angle_alpha   90.00
_cell.angle_beta   90.00
_cell.angle_gamma   90.00
#
_symmetry.space_group_name_H-M   'P 1'
#
loop_
_entity.id
_entity.type
_entity.pdbx_description
1 polymer ?
#
loop_
_entity_poly.entity_id
_entity_poly.type
_entity_poly.pdbx_seq_one_letter_code
_entity_poly.pdbx_strand_id
1 'polypeptide(L)'
;MRYFGLMSLMATMLFADFTMIYKMDGKINEIVEYKDAKNVKLSYTVDGEDDNFTDIGQYLIDGRRYSVLREDGNLTYMDIDKVEQKTDELTQELNLSDDKCKAIIEKPFFKVLKKGGEKIVAGIKGEVWEVESQEDGEKYREEIVVTNNPELVDAMTKSFRVLKKFGEGPYGREIGSDEESMMFVEKGYVLLSAEGIRFVELRHDKIPDDTIKLPKDAVDSMKNLPKFTEEEREEGKKILKDAIEEELCIPDK
;
A
#
# COMPACT_ATOMS: atom_id res chain seq x y z
N MET A 1 -48.87 11.08 17.68
CA MET A 1 -47.69 11.77 18.24
C MET A 1 -46.85 10.74 18.98
N ARG A 2 -45.53 10.73 18.74
CA ARG A 2 -44.47 9.81 19.24
C ARG A 2 -43.95 8.78 18.23
N TYR A 3 -43.03 9.36 17.47
CA TYR A 3 -42.00 8.86 16.58
C TYR A 3 -40.86 8.12 17.31
N PHE A 4 -40.12 7.34 16.52
CA PHE A 4 -38.68 7.07 16.62
C PHE A 4 -38.19 6.28 17.84
N GLY A 5 -37.97 4.98 17.65
CA GLY A 5 -37.26 4.17 18.64
C GLY A 5 -36.54 2.94 18.08
N LEU A 6 -36.26 2.87 16.77
CA LEU A 6 -35.61 1.69 16.19
C LEU A 6 -34.62 1.96 15.03
N MET A 7 -34.15 3.20 14.86
CA MET A 7 -33.13 3.52 13.84
C MET A 7 -31.72 3.77 14.42
N SER A 8 -31.53 3.74 15.75
CA SER A 8 -30.22 4.07 16.34
C SER A 8 -29.27 2.87 16.53
N LEU A 9 -29.72 1.62 16.35
CA LEU A 9 -28.88 0.44 16.57
C LEU A 9 -28.13 -0.04 15.30
N MET A 10 -28.44 0.51 14.12
CA MET A 10 -27.74 0.16 12.87
C MET A 10 -26.56 1.08 12.55
N ALA A 11 -26.38 2.18 13.28
CA ALA A 11 -25.26 3.10 13.06
C ALA A 11 -23.94 2.64 13.71
N THR A 12 -23.96 1.59 14.53
CA THR A 12 -22.75 1.04 15.18
C THR A 12 -22.10 -0.12 14.43
N MET A 13 -22.59 -0.49 13.23
CA MET A 13 -21.81 -1.31 12.28
C MET A 13 -20.87 -0.45 11.42
N LEU A 14 -20.50 0.74 11.91
CA LEU A 14 -19.43 1.54 11.33
C LEU A 14 -18.09 0.90 11.73
N PHE A 15 -17.50 0.20 10.76
CA PHE A 15 -16.10 -0.21 10.69
C PHE A 15 -15.68 -1.27 11.71
N ALA A 16 -16.00 -2.54 11.41
CA ALA A 16 -15.32 -3.65 12.05
C ALA A 16 -13.84 -3.62 11.66
N ASP A 17 -12.99 -3.76 12.67
CA ASP A 17 -11.60 -4.16 12.52
C ASP A 17 -11.53 -5.37 11.57
N PHE A 18 -10.50 -5.42 10.74
CA PHE A 18 -10.24 -6.59 9.91
C PHE A 18 -8.76 -6.87 9.70
N THR A 19 -8.43 -8.15 9.60
CA THR A 19 -7.15 -8.62 9.10
C THR A 19 -7.37 -9.27 7.74
N MET A 20 -6.59 -8.83 6.74
CA MET A 20 -6.63 -9.36 5.38
C MET A 20 -5.24 -9.86 4.99
N ILE A 21 -5.17 -11.05 4.40
CA ILE A 21 -3.91 -11.71 4.05
C ILE A 21 -3.91 -12.08 2.57
N TYR A 22 -2.87 -11.62 1.87
CA TYR A 22 -2.51 -12.07 0.52
C TYR A 22 -1.18 -12.80 0.57
N LYS A 23 -1.07 -13.87 -0.22
CA LYS A 23 0.15 -14.62 -0.43
C LYS A 23 0.70 -14.33 -1.81
N MET A 24 1.97 -13.96 -1.83
CA MET A 24 2.72 -13.48 -2.97
C MET A 24 3.90 -14.43 -3.24
N ASP A 25 4.12 -14.77 -4.50
CA ASP A 25 5.14 -15.70 -5.02
C ASP A 25 5.21 -17.04 -4.28
N GLY A 26 4.09 -17.44 -3.68
CA GLY A 26 3.98 -18.65 -2.88
C GLY A 26 4.80 -18.65 -1.59
N LYS A 27 5.42 -17.54 -1.19
CA LYS A 27 6.34 -17.47 -0.03
C LYS A 27 6.10 -16.31 0.90
N ILE A 28 5.60 -15.18 0.41
CA ILE A 28 5.45 -13.96 1.20
C ILE A 28 3.99 -13.78 1.54
N ASN A 29 3.63 -13.61 2.81
CA ASN A 29 2.29 -13.17 3.19
C ASN A 29 2.32 -11.68 3.47
N GLU A 30 1.61 -10.91 2.68
CA GLU A 30 1.26 -9.52 2.97
C GLU A 30 0.03 -9.52 3.89
N ILE A 31 0.13 -8.78 5.00
CA ILE A 31 -0.87 -8.72 6.06
C ILE A 31 -1.29 -7.28 6.24
N VAL A 32 -2.58 -7.00 6.04
CA VAL A 32 -3.21 -5.72 6.32
C VAL A 32 -4.05 -5.85 7.59
N GLU A 33 -3.68 -5.13 8.63
CA GLU A 33 -4.43 -4.99 9.88
C GLU A 33 -5.08 -3.61 9.89
N TYR A 34 -6.39 -3.56 9.66
CA TYR A 34 -7.16 -2.33 9.56
C TYR A 34 -8.09 -2.20 10.76
N LYS A 35 -7.81 -1.23 11.63
CA LYS A 35 -8.71 -0.88 12.74
C LYS A 35 -9.66 0.25 12.33
N ASP A 36 -9.10 1.31 11.77
CA ASP A 36 -9.87 2.43 11.20
C ASP A 36 -9.03 3.20 10.17
N ALA A 37 -9.61 4.23 9.55
CA ALA A 37 -8.95 5.01 8.49
C ALA A 37 -7.71 5.83 8.93
N LYS A 38 -7.42 5.84 10.25
CA LYS A 38 -6.27 6.48 10.89
C LYS A 38 -5.30 5.47 11.51
N ASN A 39 -5.74 4.23 11.74
CA ASN A 39 -5.00 3.17 12.41
C ASN A 39 -4.96 1.92 11.53
N VAL A 40 -3.86 1.75 10.79
CA VAL A 40 -3.62 0.63 9.86
C VAL A 40 -2.18 0.18 9.96
N LYS A 41 -1.95 -1.12 9.82
CA LYS A 41 -0.62 -1.69 9.68
C LYS A 41 -0.56 -2.58 8.45
N LEU A 42 0.46 -2.38 7.64
CA LEU A 42 0.85 -3.23 6.52
C LEU A 42 2.16 -3.91 6.91
N SER A 43 2.17 -5.24 6.97
CA SER A 43 3.36 -6.01 7.34
C SER A 43 3.51 -7.23 6.44
N TYR A 44 4.69 -7.84 6.49
CA TYR A 44 5.02 -9.00 5.66
C TYR A 44 5.54 -10.14 6.54
N THR A 45 5.34 -11.38 6.11
CA THR A 45 6.01 -12.55 6.68
C THR A 45 6.50 -13.43 5.54
N VAL A 46 7.61 -14.15 5.75
CA VAL A 46 8.19 -15.06 4.74
C VAL A 46 8.10 -16.49 5.28
N ASP A 47 7.49 -17.38 4.51
CA ASP A 47 7.36 -18.78 4.86
C ASP A 47 8.76 -19.43 5.03
N GLY A 48 9.04 -19.96 6.22
CA GLY A 48 10.28 -20.67 6.52
C GLY A 48 11.42 -19.79 7.06
N GLU A 49 11.18 -18.51 7.29
CA GLU A 49 12.08 -17.64 8.05
C GLU A 49 11.55 -17.48 9.48
N ASP A 50 12.40 -17.76 10.48
CA ASP A 50 12.07 -17.62 11.92
C ASP A 50 12.01 -16.15 12.36
N ASP A 51 12.52 -15.23 11.53
CA ASP A 51 12.41 -13.81 11.81
C ASP A 51 10.97 -13.36 11.56
N ASN A 52 10.25 -13.10 12.66
CA ASN A 52 8.96 -12.45 12.63
C ASN A 52 9.13 -11.02 12.08
N PHE A 53 9.05 -10.86 10.76
CA PHE A 53 8.91 -9.58 10.06
C PHE A 53 7.58 -8.87 10.38
N THR A 54 6.80 -9.39 11.33
CA THR A 54 5.51 -8.83 11.74
C THR A 54 5.62 -7.39 12.22
N ASP A 55 6.77 -6.97 12.75
CA ASP A 55 6.98 -5.60 13.22
C ASP A 55 7.55 -4.67 12.12
N ILE A 56 8.04 -5.24 11.01
CA ILE A 56 8.54 -4.51 9.85
C ILE A 56 7.37 -4.22 8.90
N GLY A 57 7.33 -3.00 8.38
CA GLY A 57 6.30 -2.60 7.43
C GLY A 57 5.90 -1.13 7.57
N GLN A 58 4.73 -0.80 7.03
CA GLN A 58 4.19 0.56 7.03
C GLN A 58 3.04 0.67 8.03
N TYR A 59 3.01 1.80 8.73
CA TYR A 59 2.07 2.06 9.80
C TYR A 59 1.39 3.40 9.59
N LEU A 60 0.07 3.39 9.67
CA LEU A 60 -0.77 4.56 9.82
C LEU A 60 -1.18 4.60 11.30
N ILE A 61 -0.69 5.55 12.08
CA ILE A 61 -0.98 5.65 13.53
C ILE A 61 -1.55 7.04 13.79
N ASP A 62 -2.81 7.09 14.24
CA ASP A 62 -3.55 8.34 14.42
C ASP A 62 -3.53 9.28 13.19
N GLY A 63 -3.44 8.69 12.00
CA GLY A 63 -3.39 9.41 10.72
C GLY A 63 -1.99 9.84 10.28
N ARG A 64 -0.95 9.52 11.05
CA ARG A 64 0.45 9.76 10.69
C ARG A 64 1.10 8.53 10.08
N ARG A 65 1.96 8.74 9.09
CA ARG A 65 2.62 7.68 8.32
C ARG A 65 4.01 7.37 8.85
N TYR A 66 4.29 6.08 9.07
CA TYR A 66 5.58 5.58 9.50
C TYR A 66 6.02 4.40 8.64
N SER A 67 7.32 4.31 8.36
CA SER A 67 7.96 3.09 7.86
C SER A 67 8.82 2.51 8.96
N VAL A 68 8.70 1.20 9.23
CA VAL A 68 9.47 0.48 10.23
C VAL A 68 10.26 -0.62 9.52
N LEU A 69 11.55 -0.68 9.77
CA LEU A 69 12.47 -1.58 9.11
C LEU A 69 13.58 -2.03 10.08
N ARG A 70 14.38 -3.01 9.67
CA ARG A 70 15.52 -3.47 10.44
C ARG A 70 16.81 -2.92 9.84
N GLU A 71 17.52 -2.10 10.60
CA GLU A 71 18.82 -1.51 10.28
C GLU A 71 19.86 -2.01 11.28
N ASP A 72 20.95 -2.61 10.79
CA ASP A 72 22.05 -3.12 11.62
C ASP A 72 21.58 -4.02 12.79
N GLY A 73 20.55 -4.83 12.54
CA GLY A 73 19.97 -5.74 13.53
C GLY A 73 18.94 -5.11 14.47
N ASN A 74 18.80 -3.79 14.50
CA ASN A 74 17.84 -3.07 15.34
C ASN A 74 16.60 -2.66 14.53
N LEU A 75 15.44 -2.59 15.19
CA LEU A 75 14.27 -1.96 14.57
C LEU A 75 14.46 -0.45 14.57
N THR A 76 14.23 0.16 13.43
CA THR A 76 14.19 1.61 13.27
C THR A 76 12.88 2.03 12.63
N TYR A 77 12.47 3.27 12.87
CA TYR A 77 11.30 3.85 12.22
C TYR A 77 11.61 5.21 11.63
N MET A 78 10.92 5.54 10.55
CA MET A 78 10.94 6.82 9.86
C MET A 78 9.54 7.42 9.87
N ASP A 79 9.40 8.67 10.31
CA ASP A 79 8.16 9.46 10.20
C ASP A 79 8.10 10.05 8.77
N ILE A 80 7.29 9.44 7.91
CA ILE A 80 7.20 9.77 6.48
C ILE A 80 6.65 11.19 6.30
N ASP A 81 5.64 11.57 7.09
CA ASP A 81 5.06 12.92 7.02
C ASP A 81 6.11 13.99 7.33
N LYS A 82 6.97 13.72 8.31
CA LYS A 82 8.08 14.63 8.66
C LYS A 82 9.15 14.69 7.56
N VAL A 83 9.43 13.58 6.89
CA VAL A 83 10.37 13.56 5.76
C VAL A 83 9.81 14.34 4.58
N GLU A 84 8.56 14.09 4.18
CA GLU A 84 7.90 14.84 3.10
C GLU A 84 7.86 16.34 3.39
N GLN A 85 7.49 16.75 4.61
CA GLN A 85 7.52 18.16 4.99
C GLN A 85 8.92 18.77 4.80
N LYS A 86 9.98 18.05 5.16
CA LYS A 86 11.36 18.52 4.99
C LYS A 86 11.78 18.57 3.53
N THR A 87 11.30 17.63 2.71
CA THR A 87 11.52 17.61 1.26
C THR A 87 10.81 18.80 0.59
N ASP A 88 9.59 19.12 1.00
CA ASP A 88 8.83 20.26 0.48
C ASP A 88 9.50 21.59 0.84
N GLU A 89 9.93 21.75 2.09
CA GLU A 89 10.71 22.91 2.56
C GLU A 89 11.98 23.09 1.71
N LEU A 90 12.72 22.01 1.44
CA LEU A 90 13.92 22.02 0.61
C LEU A 90 13.62 22.35 -0.86
N THR A 91 12.55 21.79 -1.42
CA THR A 91 12.13 22.01 -2.82
C THR A 91 11.77 23.48 -3.04
N GLN A 92 11.05 24.09 -2.08
CA GLN A 92 10.74 25.51 -2.08
C GLN A 92 11.99 26.38 -1.98
N GLU A 93 12.94 26.02 -1.11
CA GLU A 93 14.22 26.73 -0.97
C GLU A 93 15.02 26.73 -2.28
N LEU A 94 15.01 25.61 -3.00
CA LEU A 94 15.72 25.45 -4.28
C LEU A 94 14.99 26.11 -5.47
N ASN A 95 13.79 26.65 -5.26
CA ASN A 95 12.89 27.16 -6.31
C ASN A 95 12.60 26.14 -7.43
N LEU A 96 12.52 24.87 -7.07
CA LEU A 96 12.16 23.81 -8.01
C LEU A 96 10.63 23.79 -8.14
N SER A 97 10.12 23.81 -9.37
CA SER A 97 8.68 23.64 -9.62
C SER A 97 8.31 22.19 -9.39
N ASP A 98 7.45 21.95 -8.41
CA ASP A 98 6.88 20.64 -8.10
C ASP A 98 5.76 20.29 -9.11
N ASP A 99 6.06 20.41 -10.42
CA ASP A 99 5.21 19.88 -11.49
C ASP A 99 5.49 18.37 -11.58
N LYS A 100 5.18 17.66 -10.48
CA LYS A 100 5.25 16.21 -10.44
C LYS A 100 4.10 15.63 -11.24
N CYS A 101 4.50 14.77 -12.18
CA CYS A 101 3.68 13.80 -12.88
C CYS A 101 2.53 13.33 -12.00
N LYS A 102 1.32 13.79 -12.31
CA LYS A 102 0.11 13.22 -11.75
C LYS A 102 0.01 11.80 -12.28
N ALA A 103 0.15 10.80 -11.43
CA ALA A 103 -0.27 9.45 -11.73
C ALA A 103 -1.77 9.48 -12.04
N ILE A 104 -2.08 9.46 -13.33
CA ILE A 104 -3.43 9.28 -13.85
C ILE A 104 -3.73 7.81 -13.61
N ILE A 105 -4.87 7.52 -12.98
CA ILE A 105 -5.42 6.17 -12.93
C ILE A 105 -5.81 5.83 -14.36
N GLU A 106 -4.88 5.27 -15.12
CA GLU A 106 -5.16 4.67 -16.41
C GLU A 106 -5.79 3.29 -16.18
N LYS A 107 -6.55 2.85 -17.17
CA LYS A 107 -7.33 1.61 -17.15
C LYS A 107 -6.45 0.41 -16.77
N PRO A 108 -7.04 -0.74 -16.38
CA PRO A 108 -6.25 -1.95 -16.19
C PRO A 108 -5.31 -2.21 -17.37
N PHE A 109 -4.05 -2.51 -17.07
CA PHE A 109 -3.02 -2.77 -18.09
C PHE A 109 -3.33 -4.03 -18.91
N PHE A 110 -4.30 -4.82 -18.47
CA PHE A 110 -4.80 -6.00 -19.17
C PHE A 110 -6.20 -5.76 -19.75
N LYS A 111 -6.50 -6.53 -20.80
CA LYS A 111 -7.82 -6.64 -21.41
C LYS A 111 -8.48 -7.94 -20.96
N VAL A 112 -9.72 -7.86 -20.49
CA VAL A 112 -10.53 -9.07 -20.26
C VAL A 112 -10.95 -9.68 -21.61
N LEU A 113 -10.51 -10.91 -21.87
CA LEU A 113 -10.86 -11.68 -23.07
C LEU A 113 -12.14 -12.48 -22.88
N LYS A 114 -12.30 -13.09 -21.71
CA LYS A 114 -13.41 -13.99 -21.40
C LYS A 114 -13.74 -13.94 -19.93
N LYS A 115 -15.03 -13.97 -19.60
CA LYS A 115 -15.54 -14.10 -18.23
C LYS A 115 -16.37 -15.38 -18.14
N GLY A 116 -16.18 -16.14 -17.07
CA GLY A 116 -17.07 -17.24 -16.72
C GLY A 116 -16.35 -18.48 -16.19
N GLY A 117 -17.12 -19.32 -15.52
CA GLY A 117 -16.60 -20.38 -14.67
C GLY A 117 -16.55 -19.93 -13.22
N GLU A 118 -16.66 -20.88 -12.30
CA GLU A 118 -16.68 -20.62 -10.87
C GLU A 118 -15.51 -21.34 -10.22
N LYS A 119 -14.82 -20.66 -9.30
CA LYS A 119 -13.72 -21.23 -8.52
C LYS A 119 -13.81 -20.73 -7.08
N ILE A 120 -13.59 -21.62 -6.12
CA ILE A 120 -13.52 -21.25 -4.72
C ILE A 120 -12.06 -21.00 -4.35
N VAL A 121 -11.76 -19.82 -3.79
CA VAL A 121 -10.44 -19.45 -3.26
C VAL A 121 -10.64 -19.01 -1.83
N ALA A 122 -9.94 -19.66 -0.89
CA ALA A 122 -10.06 -19.38 0.55
C ALA A 122 -11.51 -19.39 1.08
N GLY A 123 -12.35 -20.29 0.56
CA GLY A 123 -13.77 -20.36 0.93
C GLY A 123 -14.65 -19.28 0.29
N ILE A 124 -14.08 -18.33 -0.46
CA ILE A 124 -14.82 -17.29 -1.19
C ILE A 124 -15.11 -17.76 -2.61
N LYS A 125 -16.36 -17.57 -3.05
CA LYS A 125 -16.77 -17.81 -4.42
C LYS A 125 -16.20 -16.73 -5.34
N GLY A 126 -15.46 -17.17 -6.35
CA GLY A 126 -14.90 -16.34 -7.40
C GLY A 126 -15.38 -16.75 -8.80
N GLU A 127 -15.25 -15.80 -9.72
CA GLU A 127 -15.44 -15.96 -11.16
C GLU A 127 -14.07 -16.02 -11.83
N VAL A 128 -13.90 -16.95 -12.78
CA VAL A 128 -12.64 -17.08 -13.55
C VAL A 128 -12.71 -16.17 -14.78
N TRP A 129 -11.72 -15.30 -14.93
CA TRP A 129 -11.57 -14.41 -16.07
C TRP A 129 -10.26 -14.72 -16.81
N GLU A 130 -10.33 -14.83 -18.13
CA GLU A 130 -9.14 -14.87 -19.00
C GLU A 130 -8.80 -13.43 -19.38
N VAL A 131 -7.58 -13.01 -19.10
CA VAL A 131 -7.09 -11.65 -19.40
C VAL A 131 -5.85 -11.71 -20.29
N GLU A 132 -5.62 -10.64 -21.05
CA GLU A 132 -4.44 -10.46 -21.91
C GLU A 132 -3.74 -9.16 -21.53
N SER A 133 -2.49 -9.25 -21.08
CA SER A 133 -1.59 -8.11 -20.86
C SER A 133 -0.55 -8.03 -21.98
N GLN A 134 0.17 -6.90 -22.04
CA GLN A 134 1.30 -6.72 -22.95
C GLN A 134 2.54 -6.33 -22.15
N GLU A 135 3.58 -7.13 -22.26
CA GLU A 135 4.88 -6.93 -21.58
C GLU A 135 5.98 -7.06 -22.62
N ASP A 136 6.91 -6.10 -22.66
CA ASP A 136 8.03 -6.07 -23.62
C ASP A 136 7.62 -6.26 -25.11
N GLY A 137 6.41 -5.81 -25.46
CA GLY A 137 5.85 -5.93 -26.79
C GLY A 137 5.17 -7.28 -27.08
N GLU A 138 5.32 -8.27 -26.20
CA GLU A 138 4.71 -9.59 -26.29
C GLU A 138 3.37 -9.64 -25.56
N LYS A 139 2.46 -10.49 -26.07
CA LYS A 139 1.14 -10.68 -25.46
C LYS A 139 1.18 -11.83 -24.48
N TYR A 140 0.85 -11.55 -23.23
CA TYR A 140 0.70 -12.55 -22.19
C TYR A 140 -0.78 -12.82 -21.91
N ARG A 141 -1.14 -14.08 -21.65
CA ARG A 141 -2.50 -14.47 -21.28
C ARG A 141 -2.47 -15.24 -19.99
N GLU A 142 -3.36 -14.85 -19.07
CA GLU A 142 -3.49 -15.50 -17.78
C GLU A 142 -4.96 -15.69 -17.40
N GLU A 143 -5.20 -16.69 -16.54
CA GLU A 143 -6.47 -16.84 -15.84
C GLU A 143 -6.36 -16.22 -14.46
N ILE A 144 -7.19 -15.21 -14.21
CA ILE A 144 -7.37 -14.63 -12.88
C ILE A 144 -8.69 -15.09 -12.28
N VAL A 145 -8.76 -15.10 -10.96
CA VAL A 145 -9.98 -15.36 -10.19
C VAL A 145 -10.33 -14.09 -9.46
N VAL A 146 -11.54 -13.58 -9.69
CA VAL A 146 -12.04 -12.36 -9.05
C VAL A 146 -13.31 -12.64 -8.27
N THR A 147 -13.67 -11.77 -7.35
CA THR A 147 -14.94 -11.85 -6.63
C THR A 147 -15.61 -10.50 -6.51
N ASN A 148 -16.92 -10.52 -6.43
CA ASN A 148 -17.77 -9.39 -6.06
C ASN A 148 -18.32 -9.53 -4.63
N ASN A 149 -17.69 -10.37 -3.79
CA ASN A 149 -18.06 -10.48 -2.39
C ASN A 149 -17.99 -9.09 -1.72
N PRO A 150 -19.11 -8.57 -1.18
CA PRO A 150 -19.18 -7.19 -0.71
C PRO A 150 -18.26 -6.90 0.49
N GLU A 151 -17.99 -7.88 1.34
CA GLU A 151 -17.10 -7.72 2.50
C GLU A 151 -15.65 -7.57 2.05
N LEU A 152 -15.20 -8.44 1.14
CA LEU A 152 -13.84 -8.34 0.60
C LEU A 152 -13.65 -7.09 -0.25
N VAL A 153 -14.65 -6.73 -1.07
CA VAL A 153 -14.62 -5.49 -1.87
C VAL A 153 -14.48 -4.27 -0.96
N ASP A 154 -15.21 -4.21 0.16
CA ASP A 154 -15.11 -3.11 1.13
C ASP A 154 -13.76 -3.09 1.86
N ALA A 155 -13.27 -4.24 2.33
CA ALA A 155 -11.96 -4.37 2.99
C ALA A 155 -10.81 -3.93 2.06
N MET A 156 -10.83 -4.38 0.81
CA MET A 156 -9.87 -3.97 -0.22
C MET A 156 -9.96 -2.47 -0.51
N THR A 157 -11.16 -1.94 -0.70
CA THR A 157 -11.39 -0.49 -0.92
C THR A 157 -10.82 0.35 0.21
N LYS A 158 -11.01 -0.08 1.46
CA LYS A 158 -10.45 0.59 2.65
C LYS A 158 -8.93 0.50 2.70
N SER A 159 -8.38 -0.67 2.44
CA SER A 159 -6.93 -0.92 2.45
C SER A 159 -6.21 -0.06 1.39
N PHE A 160 -6.72 -0.06 0.16
CA PHE A 160 -6.15 0.74 -0.93
C PHE A 160 -6.22 2.23 -0.71
N ARG A 161 -7.31 2.74 -0.12
CA ARG A 161 -7.38 4.17 0.26
C ARG A 161 -6.25 4.55 1.21
N VAL A 162 -5.78 3.62 2.02
CA VAL A 162 -4.68 3.83 2.95
C VAL A 162 -3.33 3.66 2.26
N LEU A 163 -3.14 2.62 1.44
CA LEU A 163 -1.92 2.44 0.63
C LEU A 163 -1.62 3.68 -0.22
N LYS A 164 -2.63 4.27 -0.85
CA LYS A 164 -2.50 5.55 -1.58
C LYS A 164 -1.91 6.69 -0.76
N LYS A 165 -2.13 6.69 0.56
CA LYS A 165 -1.54 7.72 1.43
C LYS A 165 -0.03 7.53 1.58
N PHE A 166 0.49 6.31 1.47
CA PHE A 166 1.93 6.06 1.58
C PHE A 166 2.69 6.42 0.29
N GLY A 167 2.01 6.80 -0.79
CA GLY A 167 2.66 7.02 -2.10
C GLY A 167 3.28 5.75 -2.67
N GLU A 168 3.04 4.62 -2.01
CA GLU A 168 3.72 3.34 -2.19
C GLU A 168 2.68 2.23 -2.13
N GLY A 169 2.91 1.21 -2.94
CA GLY A 169 2.13 -0.02 -2.96
C GLY A 169 2.62 -1.01 -1.94
N PRO A 170 2.14 -2.25 -2.06
CA PRO A 170 2.88 -3.39 -1.56
C PRO A 170 4.37 -3.23 -1.87
N TYR A 171 5.25 -3.50 -0.91
CA TYR A 171 6.73 -3.50 -1.05
C TYR A 171 7.45 -2.15 -1.09
N GLY A 172 6.82 -1.03 -0.74
CA GLY A 172 7.52 0.26 -0.72
C GLY A 172 8.02 0.72 -2.10
N ARG A 173 7.45 0.16 -3.16
CA ARG A 173 7.58 0.68 -4.54
C ARG A 173 6.39 1.59 -4.80
N GLU A 174 6.57 2.63 -5.59
CA GLU A 174 5.47 3.48 -6.07
C GLU A 174 4.38 2.57 -6.66
N ILE A 175 3.11 2.76 -6.29
CA ILE A 175 2.00 2.08 -6.97
C ILE A 175 2.00 2.63 -8.39
N GLY A 176 2.56 1.87 -9.34
CA GLY A 176 2.19 2.05 -10.73
C GLY A 176 0.69 1.89 -10.84
N SER A 177 0.07 2.60 -11.78
CA SER A 177 -1.35 2.40 -12.15
C SER A 177 -1.70 0.93 -12.34
N ASP A 178 -0.69 0.13 -12.69
CA ASP A 178 -0.80 -1.24 -13.14
C ASP A 178 -1.05 -2.20 -11.97
N GLU A 179 -0.31 -2.10 -10.85
CA GLU A 179 -0.52 -2.92 -9.66
C GLU A 179 -1.83 -2.57 -8.94
N GLU A 180 -2.22 -1.29 -8.93
CA GLU A 180 -3.53 -0.88 -8.42
C GLU A 180 -4.67 -1.52 -9.22
N SER A 181 -4.48 -1.58 -10.54
CA SER A 181 -5.48 -2.09 -11.47
C SER A 181 -5.65 -3.60 -11.43
N MET A 182 -4.62 -4.36 -11.03
CA MET A 182 -4.75 -5.80 -10.78
C MET A 182 -5.64 -6.11 -9.60
N MET A 183 -5.65 -5.26 -8.58
CA MET A 183 -6.41 -5.52 -7.36
C MET A 183 -7.86 -5.02 -7.45
N PHE A 184 -8.12 -3.96 -8.23
CA PHE A 184 -9.46 -3.53 -8.66
C PHE A 184 -9.68 -3.77 -10.16
N VAL A 185 -9.75 -5.04 -10.52
CA VAL A 185 -9.91 -5.52 -11.90
C VAL A 185 -11.09 -4.84 -12.62
N GLU A 186 -12.18 -4.58 -11.91
CA GLU A 186 -13.32 -3.77 -12.37
C GLU A 186 -14.06 -3.18 -11.16
N LYS A 187 -14.87 -2.13 -11.35
CA LYS A 187 -15.72 -1.59 -10.28
C LYS A 187 -16.58 -2.69 -9.63
N GLY A 188 -16.34 -2.94 -8.35
CA GLY A 188 -17.08 -3.94 -7.56
C GLY A 188 -16.52 -5.36 -7.67
N TYR A 189 -15.37 -5.55 -8.32
CA TYR A 189 -14.64 -6.81 -8.37
C TYR A 189 -13.23 -6.62 -7.85
N VAL A 190 -12.77 -7.60 -7.06
CA VAL A 190 -11.42 -7.64 -6.50
C VAL A 190 -10.75 -8.98 -6.77
N LEU A 191 -9.43 -8.98 -6.85
CA LEU A 191 -8.62 -10.17 -7.14
C LEU A 191 -8.61 -11.14 -5.96
N LEU A 192 -8.93 -12.41 -6.23
CA LEU A 192 -8.72 -13.53 -5.33
C LEU A 192 -7.46 -14.33 -5.69
N SER A 193 -7.11 -14.43 -6.97
CA SER A 193 -5.92 -15.16 -7.39
C SER A 193 -5.50 -14.77 -8.81
N ALA A 194 -4.20 -14.60 -9.02
CA ALA A 194 -3.54 -14.57 -10.31
C ALA A 194 -2.30 -15.47 -10.23
N GLU A 195 -1.47 -15.49 -11.27
CA GLU A 195 -0.10 -15.99 -11.09
C GLU A 195 0.65 -15.12 -10.08
N GLY A 196 1.44 -15.75 -9.21
CA GLY A 196 2.17 -15.05 -8.15
C GLY A 196 1.30 -14.55 -6.98
N ILE A 197 0.02 -14.22 -7.16
CA ILE A 197 -0.83 -13.59 -6.13
C ILE A 197 -2.00 -14.48 -5.74
N ARG A 198 -2.26 -14.63 -4.44
CA ARG A 198 -3.41 -15.39 -3.94
C ARG A 198 -3.94 -14.83 -2.63
N PHE A 199 -5.23 -14.51 -2.61
CA PHE A 199 -5.97 -14.22 -1.39
C PHE A 199 -6.01 -15.46 -0.47
N VAL A 200 -5.68 -15.25 0.80
CA VAL A 200 -5.59 -16.31 1.82
C VAL A 200 -6.72 -16.21 2.81
N GLU A 201 -7.00 -15.02 3.32
CA GLU A 201 -7.90 -14.87 4.47
C GLU A 201 -8.42 -13.43 4.63
N LEU A 202 -9.67 -13.31 5.09
CA LEU A 202 -10.26 -12.11 5.66
C LEU A 202 -10.90 -12.48 6.99
N ARG A 203 -10.48 -11.84 8.08
CA ARG A 203 -11.06 -12.00 9.41
C ARG A 203 -11.57 -10.66 9.93
N HIS A 204 -12.67 -10.71 10.69
CA HIS A 204 -13.30 -9.57 11.35
C HIS A 204 -13.21 -9.68 12.88
N ASP A 205 -12.01 -9.97 13.35
CA ASP A 205 -11.64 -10.01 14.76
C ASP A 205 -11.23 -8.62 15.25
N LYS A 206 -11.50 -8.36 16.54
CA LYS A 206 -11.08 -7.12 17.19
C LYS A 206 -9.55 -7.06 17.21
N ILE A 207 -8.98 -6.00 16.65
CA ILE A 207 -7.55 -5.75 16.65
C ILE A 207 -7.17 -5.04 17.96
N PRO A 208 -6.27 -5.61 18.78
CA PRO A 208 -5.76 -4.97 19.99
C PRO A 208 -5.20 -3.57 19.76
N ASP A 209 -5.32 -2.67 20.74
CA ASP A 209 -4.83 -1.29 20.63
C ASP A 209 -3.30 -1.19 20.55
N ASP A 210 -2.58 -2.25 20.88
CA ASP A 210 -1.12 -2.34 20.82
C ASP A 210 -0.60 -2.94 19.52
N THR A 211 -1.45 -3.57 18.70
CA THR A 211 -1.07 -4.10 17.38
C THR A 211 -0.62 -3.00 16.42
N ILE A 212 -1.33 -1.87 16.40
CA ILE A 212 -1.07 -0.74 15.51
C ILE A 212 -0.41 0.39 16.30
N LYS A 213 0.81 0.12 16.75
CA LYS A 213 1.71 1.09 17.39
C LYS A 213 3.12 0.85 16.88
N LEU A 214 3.96 1.89 16.96
CA LEU A 214 5.39 1.72 16.73
C LEU A 214 5.93 0.66 17.70
N PRO A 215 6.79 -0.28 17.25
CA PRO A 215 7.44 -1.23 18.13
C PRO A 215 8.19 -0.49 19.24
N LYS A 216 8.09 -0.98 20.49
CA LYS A 216 8.63 -0.27 21.67
C LYS A 216 10.13 -0.02 21.59
N ASP A 217 10.85 -0.93 20.93
CA ASP A 217 12.30 -0.90 20.79
C ASP A 217 12.75 -0.25 19.46
N ALA A 218 11.81 0.25 18.64
CA ALA A 218 12.14 0.92 17.40
C ALA A 218 12.75 2.31 17.66
N VAL A 219 13.88 2.59 17.03
CA VAL A 219 14.59 3.86 17.16
C VAL A 219 14.28 4.76 15.97
N ASP A 220 14.07 6.06 16.22
CA ASP A 220 13.89 7.07 15.16
C ASP A 220 15.15 7.15 14.28
N SER A 221 15.06 6.68 13.04
CA SER A 221 16.20 6.63 12.10
C SER A 221 16.76 8.02 11.82
N MET A 222 15.90 9.06 11.88
CA MET A 222 16.29 10.44 11.65
C MET A 222 17.19 11.02 12.74
N LYS A 223 17.26 10.41 13.93
CA LYS A 223 18.13 10.89 15.02
C LYS A 223 19.60 10.53 14.81
N ASN A 224 19.88 9.51 14.02
CA ASN A 224 21.23 9.01 13.79
C ASN A 224 21.85 9.56 12.50
N LEU A 225 21.14 10.44 11.78
CA LEU A 225 21.67 11.07 10.59
C LEU A 225 22.89 11.95 10.92
N PRO A 226 23.94 11.93 10.06
CA PRO A 226 25.09 12.80 10.20
C PRO A 226 24.66 14.26 10.30
N LYS A 227 25.24 14.99 11.25
CA LYS A 227 25.04 16.44 11.30
C LYS A 227 25.96 17.10 10.29
N PHE A 228 25.38 17.56 9.20
CA PHE A 228 26.10 18.36 8.21
C PHE A 228 26.37 19.77 8.74
N THR A 229 27.57 20.25 8.45
CA THR A 229 27.95 21.67 8.54
C THR A 229 27.15 22.50 7.52
N GLU A 230 27.18 23.82 7.67
CA GLU A 230 26.47 24.70 6.74
C GLU A 230 27.05 24.63 5.32
N GLU A 231 28.38 24.51 5.21
CA GLU A 231 29.06 24.35 3.92
C GLU A 231 28.62 23.07 3.19
N GLU A 232 28.61 21.94 3.89
CA GLU A 232 28.16 20.65 3.34
C GLU A 232 26.68 20.68 2.93
N ARG A 233 25.83 21.44 3.65
CA ARG A 233 24.42 21.61 3.27
C ARG A 233 24.27 22.40 1.98
N GLU A 234 24.99 23.50 1.85
CA GLU A 234 24.93 24.33 0.64
C GLU A 234 25.51 23.61 -0.57
N GLU A 235 26.59 22.84 -0.39
CA GLU A 235 27.13 21.98 -1.45
C GLU A 235 26.12 20.89 -1.85
N GLY A 236 25.51 20.21 -0.87
CA GLY A 236 24.48 19.20 -1.11
C GLY A 236 23.25 19.75 -1.83
N LYS A 237 22.78 20.94 -1.44
CA LYS A 237 21.70 21.67 -2.12
C LYS A 237 22.03 21.95 -3.58
N LYS A 238 23.26 22.39 -3.86
CA LYS A 238 23.71 22.66 -5.22
C LYS A 238 23.74 21.38 -6.07
N ILE A 239 24.33 20.31 -5.55
CA ILE A 239 24.38 19.00 -6.25
C ILE A 239 22.98 18.50 -6.55
N LEU A 240 22.07 18.56 -5.58
CA LEU A 240 20.69 18.13 -5.74
C LEU A 240 19.96 18.94 -6.81
N LYS A 241 20.14 20.26 -6.79
CA LYS A 241 19.55 21.16 -7.80
C LYS A 241 20.07 20.85 -9.20
N ASP A 242 21.39 20.74 -9.35
CA ASP A 242 22.04 20.44 -10.64
C ASP A 242 21.53 19.09 -11.20
N ALA A 243 21.42 18.05 -10.35
CA ALA A 243 20.90 16.74 -10.76
C ALA A 243 19.43 16.78 -11.21
N ILE A 244 18.56 17.48 -10.48
CA ILE A 244 17.13 17.59 -10.82
C ILE A 244 16.94 18.40 -12.12
N GLU A 245 17.71 19.47 -12.33
CA GLU A 245 17.66 20.24 -13.57
C GLU A 245 18.20 19.47 -14.78
N GLU A 246 19.19 18.58 -14.59
CA GLU A 246 19.71 17.70 -15.64
C GLU A 246 18.72 16.58 -16.03
N GLU A 247 17.99 15.99 -15.08
CA GLU A 247 16.98 14.95 -15.35
C GLU A 247 15.66 15.51 -15.93
N LEU A 248 15.28 16.74 -15.58
CA LEU A 248 14.09 17.41 -16.14
C LEU A 248 14.33 18.08 -17.50
N CYS A 249 15.58 18.06 -18.01
CA CYS A 249 15.96 18.65 -19.31
C CYS A 249 16.52 17.64 -20.32
N ILE A 250 15.91 16.45 -20.44
CA ILE A 250 16.00 15.72 -21.72
C ILE A 250 14.88 16.26 -22.61
N PRO A 251 15.15 17.12 -23.61
CA PRO A 251 14.14 17.43 -24.60
C PRO A 251 13.78 16.12 -25.31
N ASP A 252 12.49 15.80 -25.37
CA ASP A 252 11.95 14.76 -26.23
C ASP A 252 12.65 14.84 -27.60
N LYS A 253 13.44 13.81 -27.93
CA LYS A 253 14.07 13.64 -29.23
C LYS A 253 13.43 12.46 -29.95
#